data_AF-A0AAV0MKY3-F1
#
_entry.id   AF-A0AAV0MKY3-F1
#
_cell.length_a   1.000
_cell.length_b   1.000
_cell.length_c   1.000
_cell.angle_alpha   90.00
_cell.angle_beta   90.00
_cell.angle_gamma   90.00
#
_symmetry.space_group_name_H-M   'P 1'
#
loop_
_entity.id
_entity.type
_entity.pdbx_description
1 polymer ?
#
loop_
_entity_poly.entity_id
_entity_poly.type
_entity_poly.pdbx_seq_one_letter_code
_entity_poly.pdbx_strand_id
1 'polypeptide(L)'
;YQLETPTDRYLRFQYLPSCFAEKHLNGVSGFIKLQFTDGKQWPVRCLYRGGRAKLSQGWYEFTLENNMGEGDVCVFELMKSRDVLLKVTVFRVMDTAGNYLNHHRSSPPTPLGH
;
A
#
# COMPACT_ATOMS: atom_id res chain seq x y z
N TYR A 1 -19.88 19.73 -9.49
CA TYR A 1 -19.03 19.40 -8.33
C TYR A 1 -19.37 17.99 -7.87
N GLN A 2 -18.78 16.98 -8.50
CA GLN A 2 -18.90 15.59 -8.06
C GLN A 2 -17.66 15.32 -7.21
N LEU A 3 -17.82 15.35 -5.89
CA LEU A 3 -16.82 14.80 -4.99
C LEU A 3 -17.04 13.30 -5.00
N GLU A 4 -16.39 12.60 -5.93
CA GLU A 4 -16.14 11.18 -5.73
C GLU A 4 -15.26 11.10 -4.49
N THR A 5 -15.82 10.79 -3.32
CA THR A 5 -14.99 10.33 -2.21
C THR A 5 -14.60 8.91 -2.58
N PRO A 6 -13.35 8.61 -2.94
CA PRO A 6 -12.98 7.24 -3.17
C PRO A 6 -13.17 6.48 -1.86
N THR A 7 -13.31 5.18 -1.98
CA THR A 7 -13.27 4.14 -0.95
C THR A 7 -12.02 4.18 -0.04
N ASP A 8 -11.26 5.27 -0.01
CA ASP A 8 -10.01 5.59 0.72
C ASP A 8 -10.06 5.40 2.25
N ARG A 9 -11.22 5.05 2.80
CA ARG A 9 -11.49 5.07 4.25
C ARG A 9 -11.06 3.79 4.97
N TYR A 10 -10.62 2.75 4.25
CA TYR A 10 -10.63 1.39 4.80
C TYR A 10 -9.34 0.93 5.49
N LEU A 11 -8.19 1.58 5.33
CA LEU A 11 -6.96 1.14 6.02
C LEU A 11 -6.46 2.18 7.00
N ARG A 12 -7.19 2.38 8.12
CA ARG A 12 -6.69 3.16 9.27
C ARG A 12 -5.50 2.51 9.99
N PHE A 13 -5.28 1.22 9.76
CA PHE A 13 -4.19 0.46 10.37
C PHE A 13 -3.88 -0.78 9.54
N GLN A 14 -2.67 -1.32 9.73
CA GLN A 14 -2.23 -2.59 9.14
C GLN A 14 -1.60 -3.47 10.21
N TYR A 15 -1.99 -4.75 10.25
CA TYR A 15 -1.26 -5.75 11.04
C TYR A 15 -0.15 -6.38 10.21
N LEU A 16 1.04 -6.49 10.78
CA LEU A 16 2.13 -7.22 10.14
C LEU A 16 2.00 -8.72 10.41
N PRO A 17 2.52 -9.60 9.52
CA PRO A 17 2.52 -11.04 9.75
C PRO A 17 3.10 -11.39 11.13
N SER A 18 2.42 -12.24 11.90
CA SER A 18 2.77 -12.52 13.31
C SER A 18 4.19 -13.05 13.47
N CYS A 19 4.59 -14.05 12.68
CA CYS A 19 5.95 -14.62 12.74
C CYS A 19 7.03 -13.56 12.44
N PHE A 20 6.76 -12.63 11.52
CA PHE A 20 7.67 -11.52 11.24
C PHE A 20 7.71 -10.55 12.41
N ALA A 21 6.56 -10.17 12.95
CA ALA A 21 6.44 -9.25 14.08
C ALA A 21 7.13 -9.78 15.34
N GLU A 22 6.93 -11.06 15.67
CA GLU A 22 7.56 -11.70 16.82
C GLU A 22 9.08 -11.73 16.72
N LYS A 23 9.61 -12.00 15.52
CA LYS A 23 11.05 -12.11 15.28
C LYS A 23 11.75 -10.76 15.22
N HIS A 24 11.07 -9.73 14.69
CA HIS A 24 11.74 -8.49 14.29
C HIS A 24 11.23 -7.23 15.00
N LEU A 25 10.04 -7.27 15.61
CA LEU A 25 9.36 -6.10 16.17
C LEU A 25 8.98 -6.29 17.63
N ASN A 26 9.50 -7.32 18.30
CA ASN A 26 9.30 -7.52 19.73
C ASN A 26 9.78 -6.28 20.51
N GLY A 27 8.93 -5.77 21.41
CA GLY A 27 9.22 -4.59 22.22
C GLY A 27 9.06 -3.25 21.50
N VAL A 28 8.75 -3.23 20.20
CA VAL A 28 8.52 -1.97 19.46
C VAL A 28 7.26 -1.28 19.97
N SER A 29 7.43 -0.05 20.43
CA SER A 29 6.34 0.86 20.80
C SER A 29 6.77 2.29 20.47
N GLY A 30 6.28 2.84 19.36
CA GLY A 30 6.67 4.18 18.93
C GLY A 30 6.57 4.37 17.42
N PHE A 31 7.26 5.38 16.89
CA PHE A 31 7.36 5.59 15.46
C PHE A 31 8.50 4.78 14.86
N ILE A 32 8.21 4.07 13.78
CA ILE A 32 9.18 3.42 12.90
C ILE A 32 9.16 4.14 11.54
N LYS A 33 10.10 3.80 10.66
CA LYS A 33 10.10 4.34 9.29
C LYS A 33 9.66 3.28 8.31
N LEU A 34 8.72 3.63 7.42
CA LEU A 34 8.47 2.90 6.19
C LEU A 34 9.22 3.57 5.06
N GLN A 35 9.93 2.81 4.24
CA GLN A 35 10.57 3.30 3.02
C GLN A 35 9.87 2.72 1.80
N PHE A 36 9.46 3.57 0.86
CA PHE A 36 8.90 3.11 -0.41
C PHE A 36 10.01 2.83 -1.43
N THR A 37 9.64 2.26 -2.57
CA THR A 37 10.59 1.85 -3.63
C THR A 37 11.36 3.03 -4.24
N ASP A 38 10.82 4.25 -4.18
CA ASP A 38 11.48 5.48 -4.61
C ASP A 38 12.46 6.06 -3.56
N GLY A 39 12.62 5.39 -2.42
CA GLY A 39 13.53 5.75 -1.35
C GLY A 39 12.95 6.72 -0.32
N LYS A 40 11.79 7.34 -0.58
CA LYS A 40 11.12 8.22 0.38
C LYS A 40 10.71 7.47 1.63
N GLN A 41 10.58 8.19 2.75
CA GLN A 41 10.32 7.59 4.05
C GLN A 41 9.18 8.28 4.78
N TRP A 42 8.34 7.48 5.43
CA TRP A 42 7.20 7.94 6.23
C TRP A 42 7.34 7.46 7.67
N PRO A 43 7.15 8.35 8.67
CA PRO A 43 7.05 7.94 10.06
C PRO A 43 5.70 7.28 10.32
N VAL A 44 5.70 6.06 10.82
CA VAL A 44 4.48 5.29 11.11
C VAL A 44 4.53 4.74 12.53
N ARG A 45 3.45 4.94 13.28
CA ARG A 45 3.32 4.42 14.64
C ARG A 45 3.12 2.91 14.60
N CYS A 46 4.07 2.18 15.17
CA CYS A 46 4.04 0.74 15.38
C CYS A 46 3.88 0.41 16.87
N LEU A 47 2.94 -0.48 17.17
CA LEU A 47 2.77 -1.06 18.50
C LEU A 47 2.79 -2.57 18.41
N TYR A 48 3.77 -3.20 19.06
CA TYR A 48 3.81 -4.63 19.29
C TYR A 48 3.13 -4.98 20.63
N ARG A 49 2.11 -5.85 20.59
CA ARG A 49 1.43 -6.36 21.78
C ARG A 49 0.88 -7.75 21.52
N GLY A 50 1.28 -8.72 22.36
CA GLY A 50 0.75 -10.09 22.32
C GLY A 50 0.98 -10.82 21.00
N GLY A 51 2.22 -10.80 20.47
CA GLY A 51 2.58 -11.49 19.22
C GLY A 51 2.15 -10.77 17.93
N ARG A 52 1.59 -9.56 18.04
CA ARG A 52 1.06 -8.80 16.90
C ARG A 52 1.69 -7.41 16.86
N ALA A 53 2.15 -6.99 15.68
CA ALA A 53 2.54 -5.62 15.42
C ALA A 53 1.46 -4.92 14.59
N LYS A 54 1.06 -3.72 15.03
CA LYS A 54 0.06 -2.88 14.35
C LYS A 54 0.67 -1.55 13.94
N LEU A 55 0.63 -1.25 12.64
CA LEU A 55 0.87 0.07 12.06
C LEU A 55 -0.42 0.89 12.14
N SER A 56 -0.35 2.14 12.58
CA SER A 56 -1.54 2.99 12.80
C SER A 56 -1.34 4.41 12.28
N GLN A 57 -1.10 5.39 13.16
CA GLN A 57 -0.84 6.77 12.74
C GLN A 57 0.31 6.83 11.73
N GLY A 58 0.14 7.54 10.60
CA GLY A 58 1.10 7.58 9.50
C GLY A 58 0.90 6.50 8.44
N TRP A 59 0.14 5.43 8.72
CA TRP A 59 -0.14 4.37 7.73
C TRP A 59 -1.08 4.85 6.63
N TYR A 60 -2.14 5.59 6.99
CA TYR A 60 -3.09 6.12 6.02
C TYR A 60 -2.43 7.13 5.08
N GLU A 61 -1.62 8.04 5.63
CA GLU A 61 -0.85 9.01 4.87
C GLU A 61 0.12 8.31 3.91
N PHE A 62 0.81 7.27 4.38
CA PHE A 62 1.67 6.44 3.55
C PHE A 62 0.90 5.78 2.39
N THR A 63 -0.28 5.20 2.63
CA THR A 63 -1.06 4.55 1.56
C THR A 63 -1.61 5.57 0.56
N LEU A 64 -2.08 6.72 1.05
CA LEU A 64 -2.65 7.79 0.23
C LEU A 64 -1.60 8.39 -0.72
N GLU A 65 -0.44 8.76 -0.17
CA GLU A 65 0.63 9.39 -0.95
C GLU A 65 1.29 8.44 -1.97
N ASN A 66 1.18 7.12 -1.76
CA ASN A 66 1.72 6.10 -2.68
C ASN A 66 0.65 5.46 -3.58
N ASN A 67 -0.58 6.01 -3.59
CA ASN A 67 -1.73 5.51 -4.36
C ASN A 67 -1.94 3.99 -4.16
N MET A 68 -1.89 3.55 -2.92
CA MET A 68 -2.13 2.15 -2.55
C MET A 68 -3.62 1.93 -2.31
N GLY A 69 -4.18 0.90 -2.93
CA GLY A 69 -5.60 0.58 -2.88
C GLY A 69 -5.91 -0.75 -2.23
N GLU A 70 -7.20 -1.03 -2.10
CA GLU A 70 -7.67 -2.38 -1.76
C GLU A 70 -7.22 -3.38 -2.84
N GLY A 71 -6.81 -4.57 -2.41
CA GLY A 71 -6.29 -5.62 -3.29
C GLY A 71 -4.79 -5.56 -3.51
N ASP A 72 -4.15 -4.39 -3.36
CA ASP A 72 -2.70 -4.27 -3.48
C ASP A 72 -1.96 -5.13 -2.43
N VAL A 73 -0.91 -5.82 -2.87
CA VAL A 73 -0.12 -6.68 -2.00
C VAL A 73 1.14 -5.93 -1.55
N CYS A 74 1.29 -5.79 -0.24
CA CYS A 74 2.47 -5.17 0.37
C CYS A 74 3.45 -6.24 0.87
N VAL A 75 4.70 -6.15 0.44
CA VAL A 75 5.82 -6.92 0.99
C VAL A 75 6.69 -6.02 1.85
N PHE A 76 6.94 -6.46 3.09
CA PHE A 76 7.74 -5.73 4.08
C PHE A 76 9.09 -6.40 4.26
N GLU A 77 10.16 -5.63 4.08
CA GLU A 77 11.55 -6.07 4.27
C GLU A 77 12.17 -5.27 5.42
N LEU A 78 12.72 -5.94 6.43
CA LEU A 78 13.49 -5.27 7.48
C LEU A 78 14.87 -4.88 6.94
N MET A 79 15.17 -3.59 6.98
CA MET A 79 16.46 -3.06 6.56
C MET A 79 17.45 -3.07 7.73
N LYS A 80 18.74 -3.27 7.43
CA LYS A 80 19.83 -3.14 8.43
C LYS A 80 20.05 -1.66 8.74
N SER A 81 19.47 -1.18 9.83
CA SER A 81 19.63 0.20 10.32
C SER A 81 19.63 0.24 11.85
N ARG A 82 20.08 1.37 12.42
CA ARG A 82 20.06 1.59 13.88
C ARG A 82 18.63 1.61 14.43
N ASP A 83 17.74 2.28 13.71
CA ASP A 83 16.30 2.33 14.00
C ASP A 83 15.54 1.30 13.16
N VAL A 84 14.29 0.98 13.52
CA VAL A 84 13.43 0.11 12.71
C VAL A 84 13.04 0.81 11.41
N LEU A 85 13.52 0.26 10.30
CA LEU A 85 13.19 0.68 8.94
C LEU A 85 12.65 -0.50 8.16
N LEU A 86 11.41 -0.40 7.71
CA LEU A 86 10.78 -1.39 6.84
C LEU A 86 10.71 -0.84 5.42
N LYS A 87 11.37 -1.49 4.47
CA LYS A 87 11.15 -1.21 3.06
C LYS A 87 9.85 -1.90 2.63
N VAL A 88 9.03 -1.18 1.87
CA VAL A 88 7.74 -1.64 1.37
C VAL A 88 7.80 -1.72 -0.14
N THR A 89 7.54 -2.91 -0.67
CA THR A 89 7.35 -3.15 -2.10
C THR A 89 5.88 -3.46 -2.34
N VAL A 90 5.24 -2.76 -3.27
CA VAL A 90 3.80 -2.90 -3.54
C VAL A 90 3.59 -3.53 -4.92
N PHE A 91 2.83 -4.62 -4.94
CA PHE A 91 2.35 -5.26 -6.17
C PHE A 91 0.90 -4.84 -6.37
N ARG A 92 0.68 -3.99 -7.37
CA ARG A 92 -0.65 -3.44 -7.64
C ARG A 92 -1.52 -4.45 -8.36
N VAL A 93 -2.75 -4.61 -7.90
CA VAL A 93 -3.75 -5.38 -8.66
C VAL A 93 -4.16 -4.57 -9.87
N MET A 94 -3.97 -5.14 -11.06
CA MET A 94 -4.54 -4.57 -12.28
C MET A 94 -5.98 -5.05 -12.39
N ASP A 95 -6.93 -4.13 -12.35
CA ASP A 95 -8.31 -4.45 -12.74
C ASP A 95 -8.31 -4.88 -14.22
N THR A 96 -8.50 -6.18 -14.47
CA THR A 96 -8.64 -6.75 -15.82
C THR A 96 -9.88 -6.24 -16.56
N ALA A 97 -10.74 -5.45 -15.92
CA ALA A 97 -11.90 -4.81 -16.55
C ALA A 97 -11.61 -3.40 -17.13
N GLY A 98 -10.48 -2.76 -16.79
CA GLY A 98 -10.19 -1.37 -17.17
C GLY A 98 -9.52 -1.17 -18.54
N ASN A 99 -8.91 -2.21 -19.11
CA ASN A 99 -8.14 -2.09 -20.36
C ASN A 99 -8.90 -2.48 -21.64
N TYR A 100 -10.12 -3.01 -21.56
CA TYR A 100 -10.91 -3.38 -22.74
C TYR A 100 -11.81 -2.26 -23.29
N LEU A 101 -12.00 -1.15 -22.56
CA LEU A 101 -12.79 -0.01 -23.04
C LEU A 101 -11.96 1.15 -23.60
N ASN A 102 -10.64 1.17 -23.33
CA ASN A 102 -9.78 2.30 -23.73
C ASN A 102 -8.98 2.06 -25.03
N HIS A 103 -8.88 0.82 -25.54
CA HIS A 103 -8.20 0.54 -26.81
C HIS A 103 -9.13 0.46 -28.04
N HIS A 104 -10.46 0.39 -27.85
CA HIS A 104 -11.40 0.26 -28.98
C HIS A 104 -12.00 1.58 -29.48
N ARG A 105 -11.55 2.74 -28.97
CA ARG A 105 -12.06 4.05 -29.40
C ARG A 105 -11.18 4.77 -30.43
N SER A 106 -10.21 4.07 -31.04
CA SER A 106 -9.30 4.65 -32.05
C SER A 106 -9.53 4.18 -33.49
N SER A 107 -10.55 3.37 -33.76
CA SER A 107 -10.85 2.94 -35.14
C SER A 107 -12.29 3.24 -35.49
N PRO A 108 -12.57 4.14 -36.44
CA PRO A 108 -13.92 4.30 -36.97
C PRO A 108 -14.32 3.03 -37.73
N PRO A 109 -15.60 2.62 -37.71
CA PRO A 109 -16.05 1.50 -38.51
C PRO A 109 -15.90 1.83 -40.00
N THR A 110 -15.20 0.97 -40.73
CA THR A 110 -15.15 1.01 -42.20
C THR A 110 -16.55 0.77 -42.76
N PRO A 111 -17.07 1.59 -43.70
CA PRO A 111 -18.35 1.30 -44.34
C PRO A 111 -18.23 0.03 -45.18
N LEU A 112 -19.13 -0.94 -44.97
CA LEU A 112 -19.36 -2.03 -45.90
C LEU A 112 -20.07 -1.45 -47.13
N GLY A 113 -19.37 -1.42 -48.26
CA GLY A 113 -19.95 -1.07 -49.56
C GLY A 113 -20.93 -2.14 -50.06
N HIS A 114 -21.92 -1.67 -50.82
CA HIS A 114 -22.89 -2.48 -51.57
C HIS A 114 -22.25 -3.18 -52.76
#